data_AF-A0A814JXD0-F1
#
_entry.id   AF-A0A814JXD0-F1
#
_cell.length_a   1.000
_cell.length_b   1.000
_cell.length_c   1.000
_cell.angle_alpha   90.00
_cell.angle_beta   90.00
_cell.angle_gamma   90.00
#
_symmetry.space_group_name_H-M   'P 1'
#
loop_
_entity.id
_entity.type
_entity.pdbx_description
1 polymer ?
#
loop_
_entity_poly.entity_id
_entity_poly.type
_entity_poly.pdbx_seq_one_letter_code
_entity_poly.pdbx_strand_id
1 'polypeptide(L)'
;MCIGAHLANRELFTFFIRLIVGFKILGPMNEADAAITDGMEVNALPTALVVQPKKFKCRFEPRNLEDLELWIENSRQRAEIY
;
A
#
# COMPACT_ATOMS: atom_id res chain seq x y z
N MET A 1 16.95 -5.85 -17.62
CA MET A 1 15.55 -5.72 -18.09
C MET A 1 14.70 -6.71 -17.31
N CYS A 2 13.65 -6.25 -16.61
CA CYS A 2 12.83 -7.12 -15.75
C CYS A 2 11.67 -7.73 -16.53
N ILE A 3 11.60 -9.06 -16.61
CA ILE A 3 10.51 -9.77 -17.32
C ILE A 3 9.13 -9.51 -16.69
N GLY A 4 9.09 -9.28 -15.38
CA GLY A 4 7.87 -8.99 -14.63
C GLY A 4 7.44 -7.53 -14.67
N ALA A 5 8.14 -6.63 -15.37
CA ALA A 5 7.87 -5.19 -15.29
C ALA A 5 6.40 -4.83 -15.65
N HIS A 6 5.84 -5.46 -16.68
CA HIS A 6 4.46 -5.21 -17.10
C HIS A 6 3.43 -5.70 -16.08
N LEU A 7 3.67 -6.87 -15.47
CA LEU A 7 2.79 -7.42 -14.44
C LEU A 7 2.83 -6.53 -13.18
N ALA A 8 4.04 -6.23 -12.70
CA ALA A 8 4.25 -5.38 -11.53
C ALA A 8 3.57 -4.01 -11.70
N ASN A 9 3.70 -3.38 -12.86
CA ASN A 9 3.04 -2.10 -13.12
C ASN A 9 1.51 -2.19 -13.05
N ARG A 10 0.90 -3.26 -13.56
CA ARG A 10 -0.57 -3.46 -13.51
C ARG A 10 -1.05 -3.73 -12.08
N GLU A 11 -0.30 -4.53 -11.32
CA GLU A 11 -0.61 -4.83 -9.92
C GLU A 11 -0.50 -3.57 -9.06
N LEU A 12 0.62 -2.85 -9.15
CA LEU A 12 0.85 -1.62 -8.40
C LEU A 12 -0.20 -0.56 -8.75
N PHE A 13 -0.49 -0.36 -10.04
CA PHE A 13 -1.52 0.60 -10.45
C PHE A 13 -2.89 0.27 -9.84
N THR A 14 -3.32 -0.99 -9.95
CA THR A 14 -4.62 -1.44 -9.42
C THR A 14 -4.68 -1.34 -7.90
N PHE A 15 -3.58 -1.66 -7.21
CA PHE A 15 -3.48 -1.57 -5.77
C PHE A 15 -3.53 -0.11 -5.29
N PHE A 16 -2.67 0.74 -5.86
CA PHE A 16 -2.59 2.16 -5.46
C PHE A 16 -3.87 2.91 -5.76
N ILE A 17 -4.50 2.71 -6.93
CA ILE A 17 -5.74 3.44 -7.23
C ILE A 17 -6.86 3.07 -6.25
N ARG A 18 -6.98 1.79 -5.88
CA ARG A 18 -7.98 1.34 -4.89
C ARG A 18 -7.71 1.92 -3.50
N LEU A 19 -6.45 1.94 -3.07
CA LEU A 19 -6.09 2.54 -1.78
C LEU A 19 -6.33 4.05 -1.75
N ILE A 20 -5.89 4.77 -2.78
CA ILE A 20 -5.98 6.24 -2.85
C ILE A 20 -7.45 6.70 -2.92
N VAL A 21 -8.27 5.99 -3.68
CA VAL A 21 -9.70 6.29 -3.84
C VAL A 21 -10.51 5.83 -2.62
N GLY A 22 -10.20 4.69 -2.02
CA GLY A 22 -10.94 4.16 -0.87
C GLY A 22 -10.60 4.84 0.46
N PHE A 23 -9.34 5.26 0.65
CA PHE A 23 -8.83 5.69 1.94
C PHE A 23 -8.12 7.06 1.89
N LYS A 24 -8.22 7.79 3.00
CA LYS A 24 -7.23 8.79 3.39
C LYS A 24 -6.09 8.04 4.08
N ILE A 25 -4.88 8.17 3.54
CA ILE A 25 -3.67 7.59 4.13
C ILE A 25 -3.00 8.69 4.95
N LEU A 26 -2.99 8.52 6.27
CA LEU A 26 -2.48 9.51 7.20
C LEU A 26 -1.23 8.98 7.93
N GLY A 27 -0.45 9.91 8.46
CA GLY A 27 0.65 9.58 9.36
C GLY A 27 0.19 8.86 10.64
N PRO A 28 1.14 8.26 11.37
CA PRO A 28 0.85 7.60 12.64
C PRO A 28 0.37 8.61 13.70
N MET A 29 -0.27 8.11 14.77
CA MET A 29 -0.61 8.96 15.93
C MET A 29 0.62 9.32 16.77
N ASN A 30 1.59 8.42 16.82
CA ASN A 30 2.84 8.61 17.55
C ASN A 30 3.97 8.86 16.55
N GLU A 31 4.70 9.95 16.74
CA GLU A 31 5.85 10.33 15.90
C GLU A 31 6.96 9.27 15.92
N ALA A 32 7.12 8.53 17.01
CA ALA A 32 8.09 7.42 17.09
C ALA A 32 7.79 6.27 16.11
N ASP A 33 6.57 6.19 15.56
CA ASP A 33 6.17 5.21 14.56
C ASP A 33 6.29 5.76 13.11
N ALA A 34 6.81 6.98 12.92
CA ALA A 34 6.92 7.61 11.61
C ALA A 34 7.90 6.86 10.69
N ALA A 35 7.65 6.97 9.38
CA ALA A 35 8.55 6.41 8.38
C ALA A 35 9.85 7.22 8.32
N ILE A 36 10.99 6.53 8.27
CA ILE A 36 12.28 7.13 7.94
C ILE A 36 12.27 7.40 6.42
N THR A 37 12.35 8.67 6.04
CA THR A 37 12.36 9.10 4.64
C THR A 37 13.77 9.35 4.09
N ASP A 38 14.79 9.25 4.92
CA ASP A 38 16.18 9.32 4.49
C ASP A 38 16.53 8.08 3.64
N GLY A 39 17.03 8.32 2.42
CA GLY A 39 17.29 7.27 1.44
C GLY A 39 18.37 6.27 1.82
N MET A 40 19.29 6.64 2.72
CA MET A 40 20.36 5.76 3.19
C MET A 40 19.92 5.00 4.45
N GLU A 41 19.11 5.62 5.30
CA GLU A 41 18.70 5.03 6.57
C GLU A 41 17.41 4.22 6.51
N VAL A 42 16.60 4.38 5.46
CA VAL A 42 15.31 3.71 5.32
C VAL A 42 15.43 2.19 5.28
N ASN A 43 16.53 1.66 4.75
CA ASN A 43 16.70 0.22 4.54
C ASN A 43 17.00 -0.52 5.85
N ALA A 44 16.17 -1.49 6.21
CA ALA A 44 16.36 -2.36 7.36
C ALA A 44 17.51 -3.36 7.17
N LEU A 45 17.84 -3.70 5.92
CA LEU A 45 18.92 -4.62 5.57
C LEU A 45 19.83 -3.99 4.49
N PRO A 46 20.88 -3.25 4.90
CA PRO A 46 21.74 -2.48 3.98
C PRO A 46 22.43 -3.32 2.88
N THR A 47 22.62 -4.62 3.11
CA THR A 47 23.25 -5.55 2.17
C THR A 47 22.26 -6.18 1.17
N ALA A 48 20.97 -5.90 1.30
CA ALA A 48 19.95 -6.45 0.41
C ALA A 48 19.97 -5.80 -0.98
N LEU A 49 19.58 -6.57 -2.00
CA LEU A 49 19.43 -6.07 -3.37
C LEU A 49 18.25 -5.08 -3.52
N VAL A 50 17.26 -5.15 -2.64
CA VAL A 50 16.06 -4.31 -2.64
C VAL A 50 15.96 -3.54 -1.33
N VAL A 51 15.50 -2.30 -1.39
CA VAL A 51 15.21 -1.52 -0.19
C VAL A 51 14.02 -2.15 0.53
N GLN A 52 14.24 -2.55 1.77
CA GLN A 52 13.19 -3.00 2.68
C GLN A 52 13.04 -1.95 3.76
N PRO A 53 11.97 -1.15 3.76
CA PRO A 53 11.82 -0.08 4.74
C PRO A 53 11.82 -0.64 6.16
N LYS A 54 12.49 0.06 7.09
CA LYS A 54 12.32 -0.14 8.54
C LYS A 54 10.84 -0.02 8.91
N LYS A 55 10.44 -0.70 9.99
CA LYS A 55 9.03 -0.71 10.43
C LYS A 55 8.55 0.72 10.73
N PHE A 56 7.39 1.05 10.18
CA PHE A 56 6.67 2.30 10.44
C PHE A 56 5.17 1.99 10.48
N LYS A 57 4.37 2.95 10.96
CA LYS A 57 2.92 2.85 10.92
C LYS A 57 2.32 3.95 10.07
N CYS A 58 1.18 3.64 9.48
CA CYS A 58 0.29 4.60 8.83
C CYS A 58 -1.15 4.28 9.24
N ARG A 59 -2.04 5.25 9.05
CA ARG A 59 -3.46 5.08 9.30
C ARG A 59 -4.22 5.11 7.99
N PHE A 60 -5.18 4.21 7.86
CA PHE A 60 -6.12 4.17 6.75
C PHE A 60 -7.50 4.52 7.28
N GLU A 61 -8.02 5.66 6.86
CA GLU A 61 -9.37 6.10 7.20
C GLU A 61 -10.23 6.05 5.93
N PRO A 62 -11.36 5.33 5.92
CA PRO A 62 -12.26 5.33 4.77
C PRO A 62 -12.63 6.75 4.35
N ARG A 63 -12.60 7.04 3.04
CA ARG A 63 -13.10 8.32 2.53
C ARG A 63 -14.62 8.41 2.63
N ASN A 64 -15.30 7.33 2.25
CA ASN A 64 -16.71 7.06 2.44
C ASN A 64 -16.83 5.58 2.84
N LEU A 65 -17.44 5.30 3.99
CA LEU A 65 -17.56 3.94 4.51
C LEU A 65 -18.51 3.08 3.66
N GLU A 66 -19.65 3.64 3.26
CA GLU A 66 -20.68 2.91 2.50
C GLU A 66 -20.15 2.49 1.12
N ASP A 67 -19.49 3.42 0.40
CA ASP A 67 -18.88 3.14 -0.89
C ASP A 67 -17.76 2.08 -0.77
N LEU A 68 -16.93 2.20 0.27
CA LEU A 68 -15.83 1.26 0.51
C LEU A 68 -16.35 -0.16 0.76
N GLU A 69 -17.35 -0.31 1.62
CA GLU A 69 -17.97 -1.61 1.92
C GLU A 69 -18.62 -2.21 0.66
N LEU A 70 -19.35 -1.40 -0.12
CA LEU A 70 -19.91 -1.81 -1.40
C LEU A 70 -18.83 -2.30 -2.38
N TRP A 71 -17.70 -1.58 -2.49
CA TRP A 71 -16.62 -1.98 -3.39
C TRP A 71 -15.88 -3.24 -2.94
N ILE A 72 -15.73 -3.43 -1.63
CA ILE A 72 -15.15 -4.65 -1.05
C ILE A 72 -16.05 -5.84 -1.38
N GLU A 73 -17.36 -5.73 -1.12
CA GLU A 73 -18.31 -6.80 -1.39
C GLU A 73 -18.38 -7.15 -2.88
N ASN A 74 -18.49 -6.15 -3.75
CA ASN A 74 -18.45 -6.35 -5.20
C ASN A 74 -17.15 -7.03 -5.67
N SER A 75 -16.03 -6.76 -5.00
CA SER A 75 -14.74 -7.40 -5.33
C SER A 75 -14.68 -8.84 -4.85
N ARG A 76 -15.24 -9.14 -3.67
CA ARG A 76 -15.35 -10.50 -3.13
C ARG A 76 -16.20 -11.37 -4.05
N GLN A 77 -17.38 -10.89 -4.45
CA GLN A 77 -18.26 -11.62 -5.37
C GLN A 77 -17.57 -11.93 -6.71
N ARG A 78 -16.83 -10.97 -7.28
CA ARG A 78 -16.05 -11.23 -8.51
C ARG A 78 -14.94 -12.26 -8.33
N ALA A 79 -14.30 -12.29 -7.17
CA ALA A 79 -13.23 -13.23 -6.88
C ALA A 79 -13.76 -14.66 -6.65
N GLU A 80 -14.96 -14.81 -6.09
CA GLU A 80 -15.63 -16.10 -5.87
C GLU A 80 -16.21 -16.74 -7.14
N ILE A 81 -16.27 -16.00 -8.25
CA ILE A 81 -16.75 -16.47 -9.56
C ILE A 81 -15.63 -17.19 -10.36
N TYR A 82 -14.38 -17.18 -9.87
CA TYR A 82 -13.21 -17.84 -10.47
C TYR A 82 -12.64 -18.92 -9.55
#